data_AF-A0A511H509-F1
#
_entry.id   AF-A0A511H509-F1
#
_cell.length_a   1.000
_cell.length_b   1.000
_cell.length_c   1.000
_cell.angle_alpha   90.00
_cell.angle_beta   90.00
_cell.angle_gamma   90.00
#
_symmetry.space_group_name_H-M   'P 1'
#
loop_
_entity.id
_entity.type
_entity.pdbx_description
1 polymer ?
#
loop_
_entity_poly.entity_id
_entity_poly.type
_entity_poly.pdbx_seq_one_letter_code
_entity_poly.pdbx_strand_id
1 'polypeptide(L)'
;MRAVTALDERECVPAEHITWQLDHWLTSARRPLLEMYEALGGILPWNASSLDRARQDARVRDRLVQALERRELVALRVQRRAAAWAWPEPALPPPRPEPEVLPLARPPVEVFTLFPDPARQAEALRQAAAAGVPFCEECEKQKQRAAA
;
A
#
# COMPACT_ATOMS: atom_id res chain seq x y z
N MET A 1 -38.25 -21.65 2.02
CA MET A 1 -37.57 -21.97 0.74
C MET A 1 -37.55 -20.71 -0.10
N ARG A 2 -36.38 -20.10 -0.29
CA ARG A 2 -36.22 -18.94 -1.18
C ARG A 2 -36.24 -19.49 -2.61
N ALA A 3 -37.14 -19.00 -3.45
CA ALA A 3 -37.18 -19.37 -4.86
C ALA A 3 -35.81 -19.04 -5.47
N VAL A 4 -35.10 -20.07 -5.94
CA VAL A 4 -33.90 -19.89 -6.76
C VAL A 4 -34.42 -19.44 -8.11
N THR A 5 -34.52 -18.13 -8.30
CA THR A 5 -34.77 -17.54 -9.61
C THR A 5 -33.74 -18.07 -10.58
N ALA A 6 -34.17 -18.58 -11.73
CA ALA A 6 -33.27 -18.98 -12.81
C ALA A 6 -32.33 -17.80 -13.11
N LEU A 7 -31.02 -18.03 -12.96
CA LEU A 7 -30.01 -17.00 -13.21
C LEU A 7 -30.03 -16.66 -14.70
N ASP A 8 -30.12 -15.37 -15.04
CA ASP A 8 -29.99 -14.89 -16.42
C ASP A 8 -28.54 -15.10 -16.86
N GLU A 9 -28.32 -15.84 -17.95
CA GLU A 9 -26.99 -16.11 -18.49
C GLU A 9 -26.23 -14.83 -18.88
N ARG A 10 -26.95 -13.73 -19.14
CA ARG A 10 -26.35 -12.41 -19.44
C ARG A 10 -25.73 -11.73 -18.22
N GLU A 11 -26.15 -12.13 -17.02
CA GLU A 11 -25.60 -11.62 -15.76
C GLU A 11 -24.42 -12.45 -15.28
N CYS A 12 -24.19 -13.64 -15.83
CA CYS A 12 -23.10 -14.52 -15.46
C CYS A 12 -21.79 -14.13 -16.16
N VAL A 13 -20.70 -14.09 -15.39
CA VAL A 13 -19.35 -13.91 -15.93
C VAL A 13 -18.82 -15.29 -16.38
N PRO A 14 -18.26 -15.41 -17.59
CA PRO A 14 -17.61 -16.64 -18.04
C PRO A 14 -16.53 -17.14 -17.06
N ALA A 15 -16.47 -18.46 -16.84
CA ALA A 15 -15.56 -19.07 -15.87
C ALA A 15 -14.08 -18.75 -16.16
N GLU A 16 -13.71 -18.64 -17.44
CA GLU A 16 -12.38 -18.28 -17.91
C GLU A 16 -11.88 -16.90 -17.43
N HIS A 17 -12.78 -15.95 -17.18
CA HIS A 17 -12.41 -14.65 -16.62
C HIS A 17 -12.16 -14.73 -15.11
N ILE A 18 -12.80 -15.68 -14.43
CA ILE A 18 -12.71 -15.83 -12.97
C ILE A 18 -11.47 -16.65 -12.58
N THR A 19 -11.04 -17.60 -13.41
CA THR A 19 -9.90 -18.50 -13.13
C THR A 19 -8.61 -17.73 -12.82
N TRP A 20 -8.25 -16.74 -13.63
CA TRP A 20 -7.06 -15.90 -13.35
C TRP A 20 -7.23 -15.08 -12.05
N GLN A 21 -8.45 -14.64 -11.76
CA GLN A 21 -8.76 -13.86 -10.57
C GLN A 21 -8.65 -14.68 -9.28
N LEU A 22 -8.93 -15.99 -9.32
CA LEU A 22 -8.78 -16.89 -8.17
C LEU A 22 -7.34 -16.95 -7.68
N ASP A 23 -6.37 -17.01 -8.59
CA ASP A 23 -4.94 -17.02 -8.26
C ASP A 23 -4.53 -15.74 -7.51
N HIS A 24 -5.00 -14.59 -8.01
CA HIS A 24 -4.79 -13.31 -7.35
C HIS A 24 -5.42 -13.27 -5.94
N TRP A 25 -6.67 -13.75 -5.79
CA TRP A 25 -7.39 -13.74 -4.52
C TRP A 25 -6.84 -14.74 -3.50
N LEU A 26 -6.22 -15.86 -3.90
CA LEU A 26 -5.53 -16.73 -2.95
C LEU A 26 -4.39 -16.00 -2.24
N THR A 27 -3.80 -15.00 -2.91
CA THR A 27 -2.74 -14.16 -2.35
C THR A 27 -3.30 -12.96 -1.56
N SER A 28 -4.33 -12.27 -2.08
CA SER A 28 -4.81 -11.00 -1.51
C SER A 28 -6.10 -11.09 -0.68
N ALA A 29 -6.91 -12.12 -0.86
CA ALA A 29 -8.25 -12.26 -0.29
C ALA A 29 -8.58 -13.74 0.04
N ARG A 30 -7.64 -14.41 0.73
CA ARG A 30 -7.69 -15.86 0.95
C ARG A 30 -8.91 -16.34 1.75
N ARG A 31 -9.32 -15.58 2.77
CA ARG A 31 -10.37 -16.00 3.71
C ARG A 31 -11.73 -16.24 3.00
N PRO A 32 -12.25 -15.32 2.17
CA PRO A 32 -13.44 -15.57 1.37
C PRO A 32 -13.38 -16.84 0.50
N LEU A 33 -12.22 -17.13 -0.11
CA LEU A 33 -12.07 -18.33 -0.95
C LEU A 33 -12.14 -19.62 -0.14
N LEU A 34 -11.60 -19.61 1.08
CA LEU A 34 -11.72 -20.75 1.99
C LEU A 34 -13.16 -20.98 2.43
N GLU A 35 -13.93 -19.92 2.66
CA GLU A 35 -15.36 -20.02 3.00
C GLU A 35 -16.18 -20.56 1.83
N MET A 36 -15.89 -20.12 0.59
CA MET A 36 -16.50 -20.70 -0.62
C MET A 36 -16.15 -22.18 -0.77
N TYR A 37 -14.88 -22.54 -0.55
CA TYR A 37 -14.41 -23.92 -0.59
C TYR A 37 -15.09 -24.81 0.44
N GLU A 38 -15.24 -24.33 1.68
CA GLU A 38 -15.97 -25.03 2.75
C GLU A 38 -17.46 -25.21 2.40
N ALA A 39 -18.12 -24.17 1.88
CA ALA A 39 -19.51 -24.23 1.43
C ALA A 39 -19.73 -25.26 0.29
N LEU A 40 -18.70 -25.50 -0.53
CA LEU A 40 -18.69 -26.53 -1.59
C LEU A 40 -18.33 -27.94 -1.08
N GLY A 41 -18.28 -28.13 0.24
CA GLY A 41 -17.97 -29.40 0.91
C GLY A 41 -16.47 -29.67 1.12
N GLY A 42 -15.63 -28.65 0.94
CA GLY A 42 -14.20 -28.73 1.20
C GLY A 42 -13.87 -28.76 2.69
N ILE A 43 -12.81 -29.48 3.07
CA ILE A 43 -12.36 -29.55 4.46
C ILE A 43 -11.21 -28.57 4.65
N LEU A 44 -11.40 -27.59 5.54
CA LEU A 44 -10.33 -26.66 5.90
C LEU A 44 -9.25 -27.41 6.70
N PRO A 45 -7.96 -27.29 6.34
CA PRO A 45 -6.88 -27.78 7.17
C PRO A 45 -6.66 -26.79 8.30
N TRP A 46 -7.07 -27.19 9.50
CA TRP A 46 -6.70 -26.50 10.72
C TRP A 46 -5.22 -26.81 10.91
N ASN A 47 -4.37 -25.76 10.98
CA ASN A 47 -2.94 -25.86 11.31
C ASN A 47 -1.97 -26.23 10.14
N ALA A 48 -2.29 -25.86 8.90
CA ALA A 48 -1.39 -26.13 7.77
C ALA A 48 -0.04 -25.40 7.90
N SER A 49 1.06 -26.12 7.68
CA SER A 49 2.40 -25.53 7.60
C SER A 49 2.53 -24.61 6.36
N SER A 50 3.61 -23.82 6.28
CA SER A 50 3.88 -22.99 5.10
C SER A 50 4.03 -23.82 3.81
N LEU A 51 4.57 -25.04 3.89
CA LEU A 51 4.69 -25.96 2.75
C LEU A 51 3.33 -26.55 2.34
N ASP A 52 2.48 -26.87 3.31
CA ASP A 52 1.14 -27.37 3.05
C ASP A 52 0.23 -26.28 2.48
N ARG A 53 0.52 -25.01 2.76
CA ARG A 53 -0.23 -23.87 2.24
C ARG A 53 -0.26 -23.85 0.71
N ALA A 54 0.88 -24.03 0.04
CA ALA A 54 0.92 -24.03 -1.42
C ALA A 54 0.08 -25.18 -2.02
N ARG A 55 0.16 -26.37 -1.44
CA ARG A 55 -0.66 -27.53 -1.85
C ARG A 55 -2.14 -27.31 -1.58
N GLN A 56 -2.47 -26.71 -0.45
CA GLN A 56 -3.84 -26.38 -0.10
C GLN A 56 -4.42 -25.34 -1.06
N ASP A 57 -3.68 -24.27 -1.35
CA ASP A 57 -4.14 -23.20 -2.23
C ASP A 57 -4.39 -23.75 -3.65
N ALA A 58 -3.53 -24.65 -4.14
CA ALA A 58 -3.77 -25.38 -5.39
C ALA A 58 -5.06 -26.23 -5.33
N ARG A 59 -5.30 -26.97 -4.25
CA ARG A 59 -6.54 -27.76 -4.08
C ARG A 59 -7.80 -26.89 -4.03
N VAL A 60 -7.73 -25.78 -3.30
CA VAL A 60 -8.83 -24.81 -3.19
C VAL A 60 -9.14 -24.25 -4.58
N ARG A 61 -8.11 -23.80 -5.30
CA ARG A 61 -8.22 -23.31 -6.67
C ARG A 61 -8.90 -24.34 -7.57
N ASP A 62 -8.37 -25.56 -7.65
CA ASP A 62 -8.87 -26.59 -8.55
C ASP A 62 -10.34 -26.95 -8.26
N ARG A 63 -10.72 -27.00 -6.98
CA ARG A 63 -12.12 -27.25 -6.60
C ARG A 63 -13.05 -26.11 -7.01
N LEU A 64 -12.61 -24.86 -6.84
CA LEU A 64 -13.39 -23.68 -7.23
C LEU A 64 -13.53 -23.57 -8.76
N VAL A 65 -12.47 -23.89 -9.51
CA VAL A 65 -12.51 -23.96 -10.98
C VAL A 65 -13.53 -25.01 -11.43
N GLN A 66 -13.44 -26.22 -10.89
CA GLN A 66 -14.41 -27.28 -11.20
C GLN A 66 -15.84 -26.90 -10.81
N ALA A 67 -16.03 -26.17 -9.72
CA ALA A 67 -17.35 -25.70 -9.31
C ALA A 67 -17.93 -24.69 -10.32
N LEU A 68 -17.09 -23.80 -10.86
CA LEU A 68 -17.48 -22.86 -11.91
C LEU A 68 -17.82 -23.58 -13.22
N GLU A 69 -17.00 -24.55 -13.63
CA GLU A 69 -17.24 -25.35 -14.84
C GLU A 69 -18.53 -26.18 -14.76
N ARG A 70 -18.80 -26.78 -13.59
CA ARG A 70 -20.02 -27.58 -13.32
C ARG A 70 -21.26 -26.73 -13.03
N ARG A 71 -21.14 -25.39 -13.04
CA ARG A 71 -22.18 -24.44 -12.63
C ARG A 71 -22.71 -24.67 -11.19
N GLU A 72 -21.90 -25.28 -10.31
CA GLU A 72 -22.16 -25.35 -8.87
C GLU A 72 -21.87 -24.00 -8.20
N LEU A 73 -20.87 -23.28 -8.73
CA LEU A 73 -20.54 -21.90 -8.39
C LEU A 73 -20.79 -21.04 -9.63
N VAL A 74 -21.41 -19.88 -9.46
CA VAL A 74 -21.67 -18.95 -10.55
C VAL A 74 -21.19 -17.58 -10.14
N ALA A 75 -20.41 -16.93 -10.99
CA ALA A 75 -19.97 -15.56 -10.78
C ALA A 75 -20.94 -14.59 -11.47
N LEU A 76 -21.53 -13.68 -10.70
CA LEU A 76 -22.44 -12.68 -11.22
C LEU A 76 -21.69 -11.37 -11.50
N ARG A 77 -22.03 -10.74 -12.62
CA ARG A 77 -21.56 -9.41 -12.99
C ARG A 77 -22.31 -8.38 -12.17
N VAL A 78 -21.71 -8.01 -11.05
CA VAL A 78 -22.25 -6.93 -10.22
C VAL A 78 -21.80 -5.60 -10.81
N GLN A 79 -22.74 -4.67 -11.06
CA GLN A 79 -22.33 -3.28 -11.22
C GLN A 79 -21.62 -2.89 -9.93
N ARG A 80 -20.37 -2.43 -10.05
CA ARG A 80 -19.54 -2.04 -8.91
C ARG A 80 -20.33 -1.01 -8.10
N ARG A 81 -20.98 -1.45 -7.02
CA ARG A 81 -21.49 -0.51 -6.03
C ARG A 81 -20.26 0.25 -5.56
N ALA A 82 -20.32 1.58 -5.61
CA ALA A 82 -19.32 2.44 -4.98
C ALA A 82 -19.00 1.79 -3.65
N ALA A 83 -17.74 1.40 -3.45
CA ALA A 83 -17.38 0.62 -2.29
C ALA A 83 -17.86 1.36 -1.03
N ALA A 84 -18.19 0.67 0.05
CA ALA A 84 -18.60 1.35 1.28
C ALA A 84 -17.54 2.36 1.79
N TRP A 85 -16.29 2.21 1.31
CA TRP A 85 -15.15 3.10 1.55
C TRP A 85 -14.87 4.11 0.40
N ALA A 86 -15.66 4.10 -0.68
CA ALA A 86 -15.52 5.07 -1.75
C ALA A 86 -15.98 6.43 -1.23
N TRP A 87 -15.04 7.37 -1.14
CA TRP A 87 -15.36 8.75 -0.83
C TRP A 87 -16.36 9.27 -1.85
N PRO A 88 -17.50 9.85 -1.43
CA PRO A 88 -18.41 10.47 -2.36
C PRO A 88 -17.63 11.53 -3.13
N GLU A 89 -17.82 11.56 -4.44
CA GLU A 89 -17.20 12.57 -5.28
C GLU A 89 -17.65 13.94 -4.75
N PRO A 90 -16.71 14.80 -4.29
CA PRO A 90 -17.10 16.06 -3.69
C PRO A 90 -17.80 16.88 -4.76
N ALA A 91 -19.09 17.17 -4.54
CA ALA A 91 -19.83 18.07 -5.40
C ALA A 91 -19.03 19.37 -5.50
N LEU A 92 -18.58 19.72 -6.71
CA LEU A 92 -17.90 20.98 -6.95
C LEU A 92 -18.80 22.09 -6.41
N PRO A 93 -18.39 22.84 -5.37
CA PRO A 93 -19.16 23.98 -4.94
C PRO A 93 -19.27 24.96 -6.13
N PRO A 94 -20.38 25.70 -6.24
CA PRO A 94 -20.49 26.72 -7.29
C PRO A 94 -19.26 27.61 -7.25
N PRO A 95 -18.71 28.03 -8.42
CA PRO A 95 -17.51 28.85 -8.46
C PRO A 95 -17.75 30.07 -7.58
N ARG A 96 -16.97 30.20 -6.50
CA ARG A 96 -16.99 31.41 -5.69
C ARG A 96 -16.60 32.56 -6.62
N PRO A 97 -17.27 33.73 -6.55
CA PRO A 97 -16.76 34.90 -7.25
C PRO A 97 -15.30 35.09 -6.84
N GLU A 98 -14.40 35.18 -7.82
CA GLU A 98 -12.98 35.42 -7.55
C GLU A 98 -12.89 36.69 -6.69
N PRO A 99 -12.28 36.61 -5.50
CA PRO A 99 -12.09 37.81 -4.70
C PRO A 99 -11.22 38.77 -5.50
N GLU A 100 -11.62 40.04 -5.58
CA GLU A 100 -10.78 41.09 -6.12
C GLU A 100 -9.45 41.07 -5.36
N VAL A 101 -8.41 40.56 -6.02
CA VAL A 101 -7.08 40.46 -5.45
C VAL A 101 -6.53 41.88 -5.38
N LEU A 102 -6.73 42.54 -4.24
CA LEU A 102 -5.97 43.74 -3.92
C LEU A 102 -4.49 43.31 -3.88
N PRO A 103 -3.61 43.84 -4.75
CA PRO A 103 -2.20 43.50 -4.71
C PRO A 103 -1.64 44.01 -3.38
N LEU A 104 -1.49 43.10 -2.42
CA LEU A 104 -0.77 43.38 -1.19
C LEU A 104 0.69 43.58 -1.57
N ALA A 105 1.17 44.82 -1.42
CA ALA A 105 2.59 45.10 -1.51
C ALA A 105 3.32 44.19 -0.52
N ARG A 106 4.18 43.31 -1.04
CA ARG A 106 4.96 42.38 -0.23
C ARG A 106 5.83 43.24 0.70
N PRO A 107 5.74 43.11 2.04
CA PRO A 107 6.64 43.83 2.93
C PRO A 107 8.08 43.42 2.60
N PRO A 108 9.06 44.32 2.76
CA PRO A 108 10.46 44.00 2.51
C PRO A 108 10.85 42.79 3.36
N VAL A 109 11.37 41.76 2.71
CA VAL A 109 11.86 40.56 3.40
C VAL A 109 13.12 40.95 4.14
N GLU A 110 13.08 40.94 5.48
CA GLU A 110 14.28 41.03 6.29
C GLU A 110 15.12 39.77 6.04
N VAL A 111 16.34 39.98 5.54
CA VAL A 111 17.28 38.88 5.28
C VAL A 111 17.75 38.34 6.62
N PHE A 112 17.15 37.24 7.06
CA PHE A 112 17.60 36.53 8.25
C PHE A 112 18.96 35.88 7.98
N THR A 113 20.03 36.45 8.52
CA THR A 113 21.36 35.86 8.46
C THR A 113 21.53 34.88 9.61
N LEU A 114 21.45 33.58 9.31
CA LEU A 114 21.72 32.49 10.25
C LEU A 114 23.12 32.59 10.89
N PHE A 115 24.07 33.25 10.23
CA PHE A 115 25.44 33.43 10.69
C PHE A 115 25.91 34.88 10.46
N PRO A 116 25.82 35.76 11.46
CA PRO A 116 26.13 37.18 11.28
C PRO A 116 27.63 37.47 11.09
N ASP A 117 28.53 36.54 11.43
CA ASP A 117 29.99 36.73 11.28
C ASP A 117 30.72 35.44 10.87
N PRO A 118 30.90 35.21 9.55
CA PRO A 118 31.62 34.04 9.05
C PRO A 118 33.10 34.04 9.42
N ALA A 119 33.70 35.21 9.70
CA ALA A 119 35.10 35.30 10.07
C ALA A 119 35.34 34.77 11.49
N ARG A 120 34.44 35.11 12.43
CA ARG A 120 34.46 34.52 13.79
C ARG A 120 34.25 33.01 13.78
N GLN A 121 33.37 32.51 12.91
CA GLN A 121 33.15 31.07 12.78
C GLN A 121 34.39 30.35 12.22
N ALA A 122 35.02 30.91 11.18
CA ALA A 122 36.26 30.36 10.64
C ALA A 122 37.39 30.34 11.67
N GLU A 123 37.50 31.39 12.48
CA GLU A 123 38.50 31.49 13.53
C GLU A 123 38.28 30.46 14.65
N ALA A 124 37.03 30.25 15.09
CA ALA A 124 36.70 29.20 16.05
C ALA A 124 37.08 27.80 15.54
N LEU A 125 36.88 27.52 14.24
CA LEU A 125 37.28 26.25 13.63
C LEU A 125 38.81 26.08 13.59
N ARG A 126 39.55 27.14 13.27
CA ARG A 126 41.02 27.12 13.30
C ARG A 126 41.56 26.88 14.70
N GLN A 127 40.96 27.51 15.71
CA GLN A 127 41.34 27.34 17.11
C GLN A 127 41.06 25.92 17.60
N ALA A 128 39.91 25.33 17.25
CA ALA A 128 39.60 23.94 17.57
C ALA A 128 40.60 22.96 16.93
N ALA A 129 40.98 23.20 15.67
CA ALA A 129 42.01 22.41 14.99
C ALA A 129 43.38 22.55 15.66
N ALA A 130 43.79 23.77 16.03
CA ALA A 130 45.06 24.04 16.71
C ALA A 130 45.10 23.45 18.13
N ALA A 131 43.98 23.46 18.85
CA ALA A 131 43.84 22.86 20.18
C ALA A 131 43.79 21.32 20.14
N GLY A 132 43.82 20.71 18.94
CA GLY A 132 43.83 19.26 18.78
C GLY A 132 42.51 18.60 19.15
N VAL A 133 41.39 19.34 19.11
CA VAL A 133 40.06 18.79 19.36
C VAL A 133 39.75 17.81 18.22
N PRO A 134 39.54 16.52 18.52
CA PRO A 134 39.37 15.50 17.50
C PRO A 134 38.02 15.70 16.82
N PHE A 135 38.03 16.24 15.59
CA PHE A 135 36.79 16.42 14.82
C PHE A 135 36.41 15.15 14.04
N CYS A 136 37.32 14.18 13.91
CA CYS A 136 37.12 12.98 13.11
C CYS A 136 37.70 11.72 13.78
N GLU A 137 36.90 10.65 13.85
CA GLU A 137 37.29 9.36 14.46
C GLU A 137 38.55 8.77 13.81
N GLU A 138 38.73 8.98 12.49
CA GLU A 138 39.91 8.52 11.74
C GLU A 138 41.19 9.28 12.14
N CYS A 139 41.07 10.54 12.54
CA CYS A 139 42.16 11.38 12.96
C CYS A 139 42.70 10.93 14.33
N GLU A 140 41.82 10.48 15.23
CA GLU A 140 42.22 9.87 16.50
C GLU A 140 42.90 8.52 16.29
N LYS A 141 42.37 7.66 15.42
CA LYS A 141 42.98 6.36 15.08
C LYS A 141 44.40 6.52 14.53
N GLN A 142 44.64 7.52 13.67
CA GLN A 142 45.98 7.80 13.15
C GLN A 142 46.95 8.25 14.25
N LYS A 143 46.51 9.11 15.17
CA LYS A 143 47.33 9.56 16.30
C LYS A 143 47.70 8.41 17.24
N GLN A 144 46.76 7.49 17.51
CA GLN A 144 47.02 6.28 18.31
C GLN A 144 48.04 5.35 17.65
N ARG A 145 47.96 5.18 16.32
CA ARG A 145 48.93 4.38 15.54
C ARG A 145 50.33 4.98 15.52
N ALA A 146 50.45 6.31 15.52
CA ALA A 146 51.74 7.00 15.51
C ALA A 146 52.43 7.06 16.89
N ALA A 147 51.67 6.83 17.97
CA ALA A 147 52.17 6.82 19.35
C ALA A 147 52.49 5.40 19.88
N ALA A 148 52.22 4.36 19.07
CA ALA A 148 52.57 2.97 19.33
C ALA A 148 53.85 2.58 18.60
#